data_AF-A0A5J4Z662-F1
#
_entry.id   AF-A0A5J4Z662-F1
#
_cell.length_a   1.000
_cell.length_b   1.000
_cell.length_c   1.000
_cell.angle_alpha   90.00
_cell.angle_beta   90.00
_cell.angle_gamma   90.00
#
_symmetry.space_group_name_H-M   'P 1'
#
loop_
_entity.id
_entity.type
_entity.pdbx_description
1 polymer ?
#
loop_
_entity_poly.entity_id
_entity_poly.type
_entity_poly.pdbx_seq_one_letter_code
_entity_poly.pdbx_strand_id
1 'polypeptide(L)'
;MMSNLAFTYTGTRWRDAVPWPAQNLSQVSYGKPKCVSGDRTCRARRAVASCCVSSGELPDLKVQQRVMKWVRDIVIGLGLCPFAERELREGKMLVRVLESVTSFDKLSEIIEREMGKFVAPDMQHVSTYLLVVPPGSFLDAQPFEVFAEFAAEFEERIERDPVMSELVMPVFFHPNHQWYGLDPTDPVNFDRRAPYPICNFLRTPQVDRLAALGLTQTILEDNQTILGNTGFEQLRALHQSIYLSE
;
A
#
# COMPACT_ATOMS: atom_id res chain seq x y z
N MET A 1 1.83 -1.59 28.14
CA MET A 1 1.83 -0.14 28.42
C MET A 1 2.66 0.54 27.34
N MET A 2 2.02 0.99 26.26
CA MET A 2 2.67 1.85 25.27
C MET A 2 2.13 3.25 25.47
N SER A 3 3.02 4.15 25.88
CA SER A 3 2.73 5.53 26.23
C SER A 3 2.76 6.42 24.99
N ASN A 4 1.64 7.13 24.81
CA ASN A 4 1.49 8.35 24.01
C ASN A 4 2.76 9.20 23.97
N LEU A 5 3.26 9.48 22.76
CA LEU A 5 4.24 10.54 22.53
C LEU A 5 3.77 11.41 21.37
N ALA A 6 3.52 12.67 21.72
CA ALA A 6 2.94 13.69 20.87
C ALA A 6 3.81 13.96 19.62
N PHE A 7 3.13 14.07 18.48
CA PHE A 7 3.69 14.47 17.19
C PHE A 7 4.29 15.89 17.29
N THR A 8 5.54 16.05 16.86
CA THR A 8 6.09 17.38 16.54
C THR A 8 6.25 17.49 15.03
N TYR A 9 5.65 18.56 14.52
CA TYR A 9 5.37 18.87 13.13
C TYR A 9 6.62 19.21 12.31
N THR A 10 6.87 18.49 11.20
CA THR A 10 7.77 18.94 10.11
C THR A 10 7.05 19.25 8.79
N GLY A 11 5.72 19.18 8.77
CA GLY A 11 4.89 20.01 7.89
C GLY A 11 5.00 19.81 6.38
N THR A 12 5.34 18.61 5.91
CA THR A 12 5.37 18.38 4.45
C THR A 12 4.12 17.63 3.99
N ARG A 13 3.26 18.32 3.23
CA ARG A 13 2.04 17.73 2.61
C ARG A 13 2.46 16.64 1.63
N TRP A 14 1.66 15.61 1.39
CA TRP A 14 2.02 14.52 0.44
C TRP A 14 2.41 14.99 -0.98
N ARG A 15 1.85 16.10 -1.49
CA ARG A 15 2.28 16.70 -2.78
C ARG A 15 3.66 17.36 -2.72
N ASP A 16 4.05 17.81 -1.53
CA ASP A 16 5.29 18.55 -1.27
C ASP A 16 6.37 17.64 -0.67
N ALA A 17 5.98 16.50 -0.10
CA ALA A 17 6.83 15.41 0.32
C ALA A 17 7.22 14.69 -0.95
N VAL A 18 8.35 15.14 -1.50
CA VAL A 18 8.99 14.68 -2.73
C VAL A 18 8.63 13.21 -2.97
N PRO A 19 7.72 12.89 -3.92
CA PRO A 19 7.60 11.54 -4.41
C PRO A 19 9.00 11.20 -4.88
N TRP A 20 9.64 10.17 -4.34
CA TRP A 20 10.91 9.72 -4.91
C TRP A 20 10.52 8.83 -6.10
N PRO A 21 10.36 9.33 -7.35
CA PRO A 21 11.00 10.51 -7.99
C PRO A 21 10.07 11.70 -8.38
N ALA A 22 10.47 12.93 -8.02
CA ALA A 22 9.84 14.19 -8.41
C ALA A 22 10.42 14.73 -9.72
N GLN A 23 10.78 13.82 -10.63
CA GLN A 23 11.08 14.16 -12.00
C GLN A 23 10.30 13.19 -12.88
N ASN A 24 9.26 13.72 -13.54
CA ASN A 24 8.39 13.07 -14.54
C ASN A 24 7.04 12.44 -14.12
N LEU A 25 6.42 12.81 -13.00
CA LEU A 25 4.97 12.58 -12.87
C LEU A 25 4.13 13.66 -13.60
N SER A 26 4.74 14.78 -14.03
CA SER A 26 4.11 15.84 -14.81
C SER A 26 3.85 15.50 -16.28
N GLN A 27 4.24 14.31 -16.76
CA GLN A 27 3.99 13.89 -18.14
C GLN A 27 2.84 12.89 -18.33
N VAL A 28 2.12 12.51 -17.27
CA VAL A 28 0.82 11.84 -17.46
C VAL A 28 -0.22 12.93 -17.73
N SER A 29 -0.21 13.45 -18.95
CA SER A 29 -1.33 14.23 -19.43
C SER A 29 -2.53 13.28 -19.52
N TYR A 30 -3.58 13.54 -18.73
CA TYR A 30 -4.90 12.98 -18.97
C TYR A 30 -5.43 13.56 -20.27
N GLY A 31 -4.93 13.02 -21.39
CA GLY A 31 -5.44 13.33 -22.70
C GLY A 31 -6.88 12.84 -22.76
N LYS A 32 -7.83 13.75 -22.98
CA LYS A 32 -9.14 13.34 -23.50
C LYS A 32 -8.89 12.41 -24.69
N PRO A 33 -9.62 11.28 -24.82
CA PRO A 33 -9.42 10.37 -25.93
C PRO A 33 -9.55 11.17 -27.23
N LYS A 34 -8.43 11.40 -27.91
CA LYS A 34 -8.42 11.94 -29.26
C LYS A 34 -8.64 10.75 -30.18
N CYS A 35 -9.76 10.75 -30.89
CA CYS A 35 -9.96 9.82 -32.00
C CYS A 35 -8.82 10.01 -33.00
N VAL A 36 -7.87 9.08 -33.02
CA VAL A 36 -6.82 9.01 -34.05
C VAL A 36 -7.37 8.13 -35.17
N SER A 37 -8.40 8.60 -35.84
CA SER A 37 -8.75 8.09 -37.15
C SER A 37 -9.05 9.30 -38.01
N GLY A 38 -8.12 9.61 -38.92
CA GLY A 38 -8.34 10.55 -40.02
C GLY A 38 -9.38 10.06 -41.03
N ASP A 39 -10.32 9.22 -40.61
CA ASP A 39 -11.30 8.55 -41.44
C ASP A 39 -12.67 9.15 -41.17
N ARG A 40 -13.19 9.90 -42.15
CA ARG A 40 -14.44 10.68 -42.06
C ARG A 40 -15.70 9.82 -42.13
N THR A 41 -15.62 8.55 -41.77
CA THR A 41 -16.71 7.58 -41.92
C THR A 41 -17.37 7.17 -40.60
N CYS A 42 -16.85 7.58 -39.44
CA CYS A 42 -17.49 7.33 -38.12
C CYS A 42 -18.77 8.16 -37.85
N ARG A 43 -19.39 8.78 -38.85
CA ARG A 43 -20.76 9.31 -38.75
C ARG A 43 -21.71 8.40 -39.52
N ALA A 44 -22.22 7.39 -38.82
CA ALA A 44 -23.54 6.77 -38.99
C ALA A 44 -23.45 5.25 -38.84
N ARG A 45 -23.69 4.77 -37.61
CA ARG A 45 -24.77 3.82 -37.27
C ARG A 45 -24.51 3.30 -35.85
N ARG A 46 -25.59 3.20 -35.08
CA ARG A 46 -25.63 2.57 -33.76
C ARG A 46 -25.05 1.15 -33.87
N ALA A 47 -24.30 0.76 -32.84
CA ALA A 47 -23.70 -0.56 -32.62
C ALA A 47 -22.49 -0.90 -33.50
N VAL A 48 -21.27 -0.64 -33.00
CA VAL A 48 -20.28 -1.69 -32.66
C VAL A 48 -19.34 -1.13 -31.59
N ALA A 49 -19.37 -1.68 -30.38
CA ALA A 49 -18.46 -1.35 -29.27
C ALA A 49 -17.09 -2.05 -29.43
N SER A 50 -16.48 -2.03 -30.63
CA SER A 50 -15.32 -2.88 -30.93
C SER A 50 -14.10 -2.20 -31.59
N CYS A 51 -14.09 -0.88 -31.82
CA CYS A 51 -12.99 -0.26 -32.58
C CYS A 51 -11.93 0.49 -31.77
N CYS A 52 -12.02 0.56 -30.44
CA CYS A 52 -11.04 1.30 -29.63
C CYS A 52 -10.66 0.50 -28.38
N VAL A 53 -9.86 -0.56 -28.53
CA VAL A 53 -9.07 -1.06 -27.39
C VAL A 53 -7.82 -0.18 -27.35
N SER A 54 -7.86 0.89 -26.55
CA SER A 54 -6.65 1.62 -26.23
C SER A 54 -5.72 0.67 -25.49
N SER A 55 -4.51 0.45 -26.01
CA SER A 55 -3.42 -0.31 -25.40
C SER A 55 -2.81 0.38 -24.16
N GLY A 56 -3.63 1.12 -23.42
CA GLY A 56 -3.28 1.72 -22.13
C GLY A 56 -3.79 0.81 -21.02
N GLU A 57 -2.88 0.32 -20.20
CA GLU A 57 -3.20 -0.44 -19.00
C GLU A 57 -4.12 0.36 -18.07
N LEU A 58 -5.16 -0.27 -17.52
CA LEU A 58 -6.08 0.38 -16.59
C LEU A 58 -5.29 0.92 -15.38
N PRO A 59 -5.59 2.13 -14.86
CA PRO A 59 -4.85 2.73 -13.75
C PRO A 59 -4.68 1.80 -12.55
N ASP A 60 -5.72 1.03 -12.22
CA ASP A 60 -5.70 0.08 -11.10
C ASP A 60 -4.74 -1.09 -11.33
N LEU A 61 -4.63 -1.58 -12.57
CA LEU A 61 -3.73 -2.68 -12.91
C LEU A 61 -2.26 -2.24 -12.74
N LYS A 62 -1.93 -1.01 -13.14
CA LYS A 62 -0.59 -0.44 -12.93
C LYS A 62 -0.27 -0.26 -11.44
N VAL A 63 -1.25 0.17 -10.64
CA VAL A 63 -1.09 0.27 -9.17
C VAL A 63 -0.85 -1.11 -8.57
N GLN A 64 -1.65 -2.11 -8.94
CA GLN A 64 -1.48 -3.50 -8.48
C GLN A 64 -0.10 -4.04 -8.85
N GLN A 65 0.36 -3.87 -10.08
CA GLN A 65 1.68 -4.33 -10.51
C GLN A 65 2.81 -3.73 -9.68
N ARG A 66 2.75 -2.42 -9.39
CA ARG A 66 3.72 -1.72 -8.55
C ARG A 66 3.73 -2.25 -7.12
N VAL A 67 2.56 -2.47 -6.53
CA VAL A 67 2.45 -3.08 -5.20
C VAL A 67 3.02 -4.50 -5.22
N MET A 68 2.72 -5.30 -6.23
CA MET A 68 3.25 -6.65 -6.34
C MET A 68 4.77 -6.68 -6.59
N LYS A 69 5.32 -5.70 -7.33
CA LYS A 69 6.76 -5.52 -7.50
C LYS A 69 7.43 -5.14 -6.18
N TRP A 70 6.84 -4.21 -5.42
CA TRP A 70 7.29 -3.88 -4.06
C TRP A 70 7.30 -5.10 -3.13
N VAL A 71 6.23 -5.90 -3.15
CA VAL A 71 6.17 -7.15 -2.36
C VAL A 71 7.30 -8.10 -2.74
N ARG A 72 7.56 -8.31 -4.04
CA ARG A 72 8.62 -9.23 -4.49
C ARG A 72 10.02 -8.72 -4.20
N ASP A 73 10.31 -7.48 -4.59
CA ASP A 73 11.68 -6.99 -4.65
C ASP A 73 12.16 -6.44 -3.31
N ILE A 74 11.25 -5.89 -2.50
CA ILE A 74 11.59 -5.25 -1.22
C ILE A 74 11.14 -6.13 -0.06
N VAL A 75 9.84 -6.46 0.04
CA VAL A 75 9.34 -7.21 1.21
C VAL A 75 9.93 -8.63 1.26
N ILE A 76 9.85 -9.38 0.15
CA ILE A 76 10.41 -10.72 0.04
C ILE A 76 11.90 -10.67 -0.27
N GLY A 77 12.33 -9.84 -1.22
CA GLY A 77 13.72 -9.76 -1.69
C GLY A 77 14.72 -9.37 -0.60
N LEU A 78 14.33 -8.55 0.37
CA LEU A 78 15.15 -8.22 1.54
C LEU A 78 14.83 -9.10 2.76
N GLY A 79 13.78 -9.93 2.71
CA GLY A 79 13.38 -10.79 3.82
C GLY A 79 12.72 -10.05 5.00
N LEU A 80 12.03 -8.93 4.73
CA LEU A 80 11.41 -8.09 5.78
C LEU A 80 10.18 -8.71 6.44
N CYS A 81 9.58 -9.70 5.78
CA CYS A 81 8.40 -10.38 6.29
C CYS A 81 8.51 -11.89 6.04
N PRO A 82 8.59 -12.72 7.09
CA PRO A 82 8.72 -14.17 6.94
C PRO A 82 7.44 -14.85 6.39
N PHE A 83 6.35 -14.10 6.23
CA PHE A 83 5.07 -14.61 5.75
C PHE A 83 4.91 -14.43 4.23
N ALA A 84 5.43 -13.32 3.70
CA ALA A 84 5.02 -12.81 2.40
C ALA A 84 5.30 -13.78 1.24
N GLU A 85 6.45 -14.46 1.25
CA GLU A 85 6.84 -15.36 0.16
C GLU A 85 5.88 -16.54 0.02
N ARG A 86 5.54 -17.18 1.14
CA ARG A 86 4.61 -18.31 1.14
C ARG A 86 3.23 -17.88 0.67
N GLU A 87 2.71 -16.78 1.19
CA GLU A 87 1.37 -16.31 0.84
C GLU A 87 1.26 -15.89 -0.63
N LEU A 88 2.33 -15.29 -1.16
CA LEU A 88 2.41 -14.98 -2.59
C LEU A 88 2.44 -16.26 -3.44
N ARG A 89 3.30 -17.22 -3.10
CA ARG A 89 3.48 -18.48 -3.84
C ARG A 89 2.22 -19.36 -3.82
N GLU A 90 1.49 -19.36 -2.71
CA GLU A 90 0.25 -20.14 -2.55
C GLU A 90 -1.00 -19.40 -3.08
N GLY A 91 -0.86 -18.19 -3.63
CA GLY A 91 -1.99 -17.42 -4.19
C GLY A 91 -2.97 -16.92 -3.12
N LYS A 92 -2.49 -16.70 -1.90
CA LYS A 92 -3.29 -16.27 -0.74
C LYS A 92 -3.19 -14.78 -0.43
N MET A 93 -2.47 -14.04 -1.27
CA MET A 93 -2.36 -12.60 -1.22
C MET A 93 -3.29 -11.96 -2.26
N LEU A 94 -4.15 -11.05 -1.82
CA LEU A 94 -5.04 -10.28 -2.67
C LEU A 94 -4.70 -8.79 -2.59
N VAL A 95 -4.76 -8.09 -3.74
CA VAL A 95 -4.58 -6.64 -3.81
C VAL A 95 -5.84 -5.98 -4.35
N ARG A 96 -6.39 -5.02 -3.60
CA ARG A 96 -7.57 -4.23 -3.98
C ARG A 96 -7.19 -2.77 -4.05
N VAL A 97 -7.38 -2.15 -5.21
CA VAL A 97 -7.30 -0.68 -5.33
C VAL A 97 -8.62 -0.10 -4.86
N LEU A 98 -8.56 0.86 -3.95
CA LEU A 98 -9.72 1.52 -3.38
C LEU A 98 -10.21 2.64 -4.31
N GLU A 99 -11.51 2.84 -4.35
CA GLU A 99 -12.15 3.92 -5.10
C GLU A 99 -12.82 4.89 -4.14
N SER A 100 -13.03 6.14 -4.58
CA SER A 100 -13.86 7.12 -3.87
C SER A 100 -13.40 7.46 -2.45
N VAL A 101 -12.09 7.44 -2.19
CA VAL A 101 -11.50 7.91 -0.92
C VAL A 101 -11.51 9.44 -0.91
N THR A 102 -12.54 10.02 -0.29
CA THR A 102 -12.77 11.48 -0.26
C THR A 102 -12.55 12.13 1.11
N SER A 103 -12.43 11.33 2.17
CA SER A 103 -12.14 11.76 3.54
C SER A 103 -11.62 10.56 4.36
N PHE A 104 -11.10 10.81 5.57
CA PHE A 104 -10.74 9.75 6.51
C PHE A 104 -11.94 8.92 6.97
N ASP A 105 -13.10 9.55 7.22
CA ASP A 105 -14.34 8.83 7.54
C ASP A 105 -14.72 7.85 6.42
N LYS A 106 -14.64 8.32 5.16
CA LYS A 106 -14.95 7.47 4.01
C LYS A 106 -13.92 6.35 3.84
N LEU A 107 -12.65 6.63 4.12
CA LEU A 107 -11.60 5.61 4.14
C LEU A 107 -11.90 4.55 5.20
N SER A 108 -12.27 4.94 6.42
CA SER A 108 -12.65 4.03 7.50
C SER A 108 -13.81 3.13 7.09
N GLU A 109 -14.89 3.71 6.55
CA GLU A 109 -16.07 2.96 6.08
C GLU A 109 -15.69 1.92 5.00
N ILE A 110 -14.82 2.31 4.07
CA ILE A 110 -14.33 1.40 3.02
C ILE A 110 -13.49 0.28 3.63
N ILE A 111 -12.54 0.61 4.51
CA ILE A 111 -11.66 -0.37 5.16
C ILE A 111 -12.49 -1.35 5.99
N GLU A 112 -13.46 -0.87 6.78
CA GLU A 112 -14.36 -1.71 7.58
C GLU A 112 -15.18 -2.66 6.72
N ARG A 113 -15.73 -2.17 5.60
CA ARG A 113 -16.49 -3.01 4.67
C ARG A 113 -15.60 -4.10 4.04
N GLU A 114 -14.40 -3.75 3.60
CA GLU A 114 -13.47 -4.73 3.02
C GLU A 114 -12.95 -5.72 4.07
N MET A 115 -12.76 -5.28 5.32
CA MET A 115 -12.43 -6.13 6.45
C MET A 115 -13.56 -7.13 6.75
N GLY A 116 -14.82 -6.68 6.68
CA GLY A 116 -16.00 -7.54 6.80
C GLY A 116 -16.04 -8.64 5.73
N LYS A 117 -15.67 -8.32 4.49
CA LYS A 117 -15.50 -9.34 3.42
C LYS A 117 -14.33 -10.27 3.73
N PHE A 118 -13.22 -9.73 4.21
CA PHE A 118 -12.06 -10.53 4.55
C PHE A 118 -12.41 -11.58 5.61
N VAL A 119 -13.12 -11.25 6.69
CA VAL A 119 -13.52 -12.24 7.71
C VAL A 119 -14.64 -13.19 7.29
N ALA A 120 -15.29 -12.94 6.15
CA ALA A 120 -16.38 -13.79 5.68
C ALA A 120 -15.89 -15.14 5.09
N PRO A 121 -16.76 -16.17 5.07
CA PRO A 121 -16.37 -17.53 4.63
C PRO A 121 -15.81 -17.62 3.21
N ASP A 122 -16.28 -16.76 2.30
CA ASP A 122 -15.85 -16.70 0.91
C ASP A 122 -14.38 -16.30 0.75
N MET A 123 -13.84 -15.49 1.67
CA MET A 123 -12.44 -15.06 1.64
C MET A 123 -11.50 -15.88 2.54
N GLN A 124 -11.95 -17.00 3.14
CA GLN A 124 -11.11 -17.82 4.03
C GLN A 124 -9.80 -18.33 3.41
N HIS A 125 -9.77 -18.47 2.09
CA HIS A 125 -8.56 -18.89 1.35
C HIS A 125 -7.50 -17.76 1.24
N VAL A 126 -7.88 -16.50 1.48
CA VAL A 126 -7.00 -15.34 1.49
C VAL A 126 -6.48 -15.10 2.91
N SER A 127 -5.17 -15.01 3.05
CA SER A 127 -4.47 -14.78 4.32
C SER A 127 -3.91 -13.36 4.45
N THR A 128 -3.64 -12.71 3.32
CA THR A 128 -3.08 -11.36 3.22
C THR A 128 -3.93 -10.54 2.26
N TYR A 129 -4.46 -9.42 2.71
CA TYR A 129 -5.29 -8.54 1.88
C TYR A 129 -4.78 -7.10 1.92
N LEU A 130 -4.25 -6.63 0.79
CA LEU A 130 -3.67 -5.30 0.63
C LEU A 130 -4.72 -4.36 0.02
N LEU A 131 -5.23 -3.43 0.82
CA LEU A 131 -6.08 -2.34 0.38
C LEU A 131 -5.23 -1.12 0.05
N VAL A 132 -5.22 -0.74 -1.22
CA VAL A 132 -4.32 0.29 -1.75
C VAL A 132 -5.11 1.55 -2.08
N VAL A 133 -4.71 2.68 -1.50
CA VAL A 133 -5.26 3.98 -1.90
C VAL A 133 -4.52 4.44 -3.16
N PRO A 134 -5.19 4.64 -4.30
CA PRO A 134 -4.55 5.00 -5.55
C PRO A 134 -4.03 6.44 -5.52
N PRO A 135 -3.10 6.80 -6.43
CA PRO A 135 -2.73 8.19 -6.63
C PRO A 135 -3.93 9.00 -7.18
N GLY A 136 -3.93 10.29 -6.92
CA GLY A 136 -5.03 11.21 -7.20
C GLY A 136 -6.12 11.22 -6.12
N SER A 137 -5.88 10.62 -4.95
CA SER A 137 -6.88 10.47 -3.88
C SER A 137 -6.97 11.67 -2.94
N PHE A 138 -7.88 11.64 -1.95
CA PHE A 138 -7.89 12.60 -0.85
C PHE A 138 -6.61 12.56 -0.01
N LEU A 139 -6.00 11.39 0.18
CA LEU A 139 -4.80 11.22 1.01
C LEU A 139 -3.60 11.96 0.42
N ASP A 140 -3.61 12.19 -0.89
CA ASP A 140 -2.58 12.95 -1.59
C ASP A 140 -2.44 14.40 -1.09
N ALA A 141 -3.49 14.95 -0.52
CA ALA A 141 -3.45 16.29 0.04
C ALA A 141 -3.09 16.31 1.53
N GLN A 142 -2.98 15.15 2.17
CA GLN A 142 -2.80 15.04 3.61
C GLN A 142 -1.32 14.93 4.00
N PRO A 143 -0.92 15.46 5.17
CA PRO A 143 0.36 15.12 5.78
C PRO A 143 0.41 13.63 6.17
N PHE A 144 1.61 13.07 6.22
CA PHE A 144 1.81 11.68 6.66
C PHE A 144 1.35 11.49 8.11
N GLU A 145 1.60 12.47 8.97
CA GLU A 145 1.30 12.41 10.40
C GLU A 145 -0.20 12.22 10.66
N VAL A 146 -1.06 12.87 9.86
CA VAL A 146 -2.52 12.71 9.97
C VAL A 146 -2.95 11.29 9.54
N PHE A 147 -2.30 10.72 8.52
CA PHE A 147 -2.52 9.32 8.16
C PHE A 147 -2.00 8.36 9.24
N ALA A 148 -0.87 8.67 9.87
CA ALA A 148 -0.30 7.87 10.96
C ALA A 148 -1.20 7.88 12.20
N GLU A 149 -1.78 9.03 12.56
CA GLU A 149 -2.80 9.16 13.61
C GLU A 149 -4.03 8.29 13.29
N PHE A 150 -4.58 8.42 12.07
CA PHE A 150 -5.69 7.59 11.61
C PHE A 150 -5.38 6.09 11.69
N ALA A 151 -4.18 5.68 11.23
CA ALA A 151 -3.75 4.28 11.27
C ALA A 151 -3.65 3.76 12.71
N ALA A 152 -3.04 4.52 13.61
CA ALA A 152 -2.90 4.16 15.02
C ALA A 152 -4.27 4.03 15.70
N GLU A 153 -5.19 4.98 15.49
CA GLU A 153 -6.55 4.92 16.02
C GLU A 153 -7.31 3.70 15.47
N PHE A 154 -7.12 3.36 14.19
CA PHE A 154 -7.74 2.19 13.59
C PHE A 154 -7.18 0.88 14.19
N GLU A 155 -5.85 0.74 14.29
CA GLU A 155 -5.19 -0.41 14.90
C GLU A 155 -5.69 -0.60 16.35
N GLU A 156 -5.69 0.47 17.15
CA GLU A 156 -6.13 0.45 18.55
C GLU A 156 -7.61 0.09 18.71
N ARG A 157 -8.46 0.53 17.77
CA ARG A 157 -9.89 0.16 17.74
C ARG A 157 -10.07 -1.33 17.46
N ILE A 158 -9.32 -1.92 16.53
CA ILE A 158 -9.38 -3.35 16.25
C ILE A 158 -8.85 -4.17 17.43
N GLU A 159 -7.76 -3.73 18.06
CA GLU A 159 -7.20 -4.38 19.25
C GLU A 159 -8.21 -4.43 20.42
N ARG A 160 -9.02 -3.38 20.58
CA ARG A 160 -10.08 -3.32 21.61
C ARG A 160 -11.33 -4.13 21.29
N ASP A 161 -11.53 -4.53 20.04
CA ASP A 161 -12.63 -5.39 19.64
C ASP A 161 -12.24 -6.85 19.88
N PRO A 162 -12.84 -7.55 20.85
CA PRO A 162 -12.44 -8.91 21.22
C PRO A 162 -12.72 -9.93 20.11
N VAL A 163 -13.60 -9.64 19.17
CA VAL A 163 -13.89 -10.54 18.04
C VAL A 163 -12.94 -10.22 16.89
N MET A 164 -12.79 -8.95 16.54
CA MET A 164 -11.98 -8.58 15.36
C MET A 164 -10.49 -8.77 15.60
N SER A 165 -9.98 -8.52 16.81
CA SER A 165 -8.58 -8.77 17.16
C SER A 165 -8.17 -10.23 16.97
N GLU A 166 -9.06 -11.19 17.26
CA GLU A 166 -8.83 -12.62 17.05
C GLU A 166 -8.89 -13.05 15.57
N LEU A 167 -9.42 -12.20 14.68
CA LEU A 167 -9.65 -12.54 13.27
C LEU A 167 -8.69 -11.84 12.32
N VAL A 168 -8.39 -10.56 12.58
CA VAL A 168 -7.65 -9.68 11.67
C VAL A 168 -6.62 -8.85 12.43
N MET A 169 -5.40 -8.85 11.90
CA MET A 169 -4.34 -7.96 12.31
C MET A 169 -4.09 -6.92 11.20
N PRO A 170 -4.50 -5.65 11.39
CA PRO A 170 -4.17 -4.58 10.47
C PRO A 170 -2.72 -4.11 10.62
N VAL A 171 -2.08 -3.79 9.51
CA VAL A 171 -0.77 -3.11 9.45
C VAL A 171 -0.83 -2.05 8.36
N PHE A 172 -0.46 -0.82 8.70
CA PHE A 172 -0.48 0.29 7.74
C PHE A 172 0.92 0.62 7.22
N PHE A 173 0.97 0.92 5.92
CA PHE A 173 2.16 1.35 5.20
C PHE A 173 1.89 2.67 4.49
N HIS A 174 2.95 3.48 4.33
CA HIS A 174 2.84 4.78 3.66
C HIS A 174 4.13 5.12 2.90
N PRO A 175 4.09 5.79 1.73
CA PRO A 175 5.30 6.16 0.98
C PRO A 175 6.26 7.04 1.78
N ASN A 176 5.70 7.90 2.61
CA ASN A 176 6.44 8.83 3.46
C ASN A 176 6.55 8.34 4.91
N HIS A 177 6.43 7.03 5.15
CA HIS A 177 6.57 6.51 6.51
C HIS A 177 7.90 6.95 7.12
N GLN A 178 7.81 7.45 8.35
CA GLN A 178 8.93 7.83 9.19
C GLN A 178 8.61 7.43 10.63
N TRP A 179 9.52 6.70 11.26
CA TRP A 179 9.40 6.42 12.69
C TRP A 179 9.73 7.67 13.51
N TYR A 180 9.01 7.85 14.61
CA TYR A 180 9.24 8.97 15.52
C TYR A 180 10.70 8.97 16.00
N GLY A 181 11.35 10.15 15.91
CA GLY A 181 12.72 10.35 16.37
C GLY A 181 13.82 9.87 15.42
N LEU A 182 13.48 9.24 14.29
CA LEU A 182 14.47 8.87 13.27
C LEU A 182 14.61 9.96 12.20
N ASP A 183 15.78 10.03 11.57
CA ASP A 183 16.01 10.90 10.41
C ASP A 183 15.18 10.41 9.21
N PRO A 184 14.68 11.29 8.32
CA PRO A 184 13.96 10.87 7.11
C PRO A 184 14.78 9.96 6.18
N THR A 185 16.11 10.01 6.25
CA THR A 185 17.03 9.14 5.50
C THR A 185 17.44 7.89 6.28
N ASP A 186 16.93 7.69 7.49
CA ASP A 186 17.19 6.47 8.24
C ASP A 186 16.64 5.24 7.47
N PRO A 187 17.49 4.23 7.19
CA PRO A 187 17.08 3.01 6.49
C PRO A 187 15.89 2.29 7.13
N VAL A 188 15.76 2.33 8.46
CA VAL A 188 14.70 1.62 9.20
C VAL A 188 13.30 2.08 8.79
N ASN A 189 13.17 3.31 8.29
CA ASN A 189 11.89 3.79 7.77
C ASN A 189 11.34 2.91 6.63
N PHE A 190 12.20 2.20 5.89
CA PHE A 190 11.77 1.29 4.83
C PHE A 190 11.03 0.04 5.32
N ASP A 191 11.02 -0.23 6.64
CA ASP A 191 10.19 -1.27 7.25
C ASP A 191 8.69 -1.08 6.94
N ARG A 192 8.25 0.19 6.87
CA ARG A 192 6.85 0.54 6.53
C ARG A 192 6.70 1.48 5.34
N ARG A 193 7.76 1.75 4.56
CA ARG A 193 7.63 2.46 3.28
C ARG A 193 7.10 1.54 2.18
N ALA A 194 6.02 1.97 1.57
CA ALA A 194 5.35 1.30 0.45
C ALA A 194 5.22 2.24 -0.76
N PRO A 195 4.88 1.73 -1.96
CA PRO A 195 4.70 2.59 -3.12
C PRO A 195 3.46 3.49 -3.05
N TYR A 196 2.49 3.15 -2.19
CA TYR A 196 1.22 3.83 -1.96
C TYR A 196 0.82 3.71 -0.48
N PRO A 197 -0.15 4.51 0.03
CA PRO A 197 -0.80 4.19 1.30
C PRO A 197 -1.52 2.84 1.18
N ILE A 198 -1.18 1.92 2.08
CA ILE A 198 -1.72 0.56 2.07
C ILE A 198 -2.20 0.20 3.48
N CYS A 199 -3.42 -0.31 3.58
CA CYS A 199 -3.89 -1.06 4.75
C CYS A 199 -3.74 -2.55 4.43
N ASN A 200 -2.86 -3.23 5.14
CA ASN A 200 -2.63 -4.66 5.02
C ASN A 200 -3.40 -5.39 6.12
N PHE A 201 -4.24 -6.35 5.74
CA PHE A 201 -4.87 -7.27 6.68
C PHE A 201 -4.21 -8.63 6.64
N LEU A 202 -3.80 -9.09 7.82
CA LEU A 202 -3.35 -10.45 8.05
C LEU A 202 -4.38 -11.21 8.88
N ARG A 203 -4.44 -12.53 8.71
CA ARG A 203 -5.22 -13.39 9.61
C ARG A 203 -4.51 -13.55 10.94
N THR A 204 -5.09 -13.06 12.04
CA THR A 204 -4.50 -13.22 13.38
C THR A 204 -4.17 -14.68 13.70
N PRO A 205 -5.03 -15.69 13.44
CA PRO A 205 -4.71 -17.09 13.75
C PRO A 205 -3.48 -17.63 12.99
N GLN A 206 -3.18 -17.05 11.83
CA GLN A 206 -1.98 -17.40 11.08
C GLN A 206 -0.74 -16.75 11.69
N VAL A 207 -0.82 -15.47 12.03
CA VAL A 207 0.26 -14.75 12.70
C VAL A 207 0.60 -15.41 14.05
N ASP A 208 -0.41 -15.72 14.85
CA ASP A 208 -0.25 -16.36 16.17
C ASP A 208 0.42 -17.73 16.06
N ARG A 209 0.03 -18.54 15.07
CA ARG A 209 0.67 -19.84 14.83
C ARG A 209 2.16 -19.69 14.56
N LEU A 210 2.55 -18.66 13.81
CA LEU A 210 3.95 -18.42 13.47
C LEU A 210 4.71 -17.78 14.64
N ALA A 211 4.02 -16.96 15.44
CA ALA A 211 4.55 -16.43 16.69
C ALA A 211 4.89 -17.54 17.68
N ALA A 212 4.01 -18.55 17.79
CA ALA A 212 4.23 -19.75 18.59
C ALA A 212 5.43 -20.60 18.11
N LEU A 213 5.83 -20.47 16.84
CA LEU A 213 7.05 -21.08 16.28
C LEU A 213 8.29 -20.20 16.46
N GLY A 214 8.17 -19.04 17.10
CA GLY A 214 9.26 -18.08 17.29
C GLY A 214 9.57 -17.21 16.07
N LEU A 215 8.79 -17.30 15.00
CA LEU A 215 9.07 -16.64 13.72
C LEU A 215 8.67 -15.16 13.67
N THR A 216 8.03 -14.63 14.72
CA THR A 216 7.62 -13.22 14.79
C THR A 216 8.38 -12.39 15.81
N GLN A 217 9.15 -13.02 16.70
CA GLN A 217 9.68 -12.38 17.91
C GLN A 217 10.73 -11.30 17.60
N THR A 218 11.54 -11.54 16.57
CA THR A 218 12.67 -10.69 16.20
C THR A 218 12.43 -9.86 14.95
N ILE A 219 11.24 -9.90 14.32
CA ILE A 219 10.98 -9.24 13.03
C ILE A 219 11.43 -7.78 13.03
N LEU A 220 11.13 -7.03 14.09
CA LEU A 220 11.53 -5.62 14.17
C LEU A 220 13.05 -5.44 14.23
N GLU A 221 13.75 -6.24 15.04
CA GLU A 221 15.20 -6.18 15.21
C GLU A 221 15.95 -6.68 13.97
N ASP A 222 15.44 -7.75 13.35
CA ASP A 222 15.93 -8.32 12.10
C ASP A 222 15.76 -7.30 10.97
N ASN A 223 14.58 -6.68 10.85
CA ASN A 223 14.33 -5.65 9.84
C ASN A 223 15.24 -4.44 10.05
N GLN A 224 15.43 -3.98 11.28
CA GLN A 224 16.39 -2.90 11.56
C GLN A 224 17.80 -3.25 11.11
N THR A 225 18.25 -4.48 11.37
CA THR A 225 19.58 -4.97 10.97
C THR A 225 19.70 -5.08 9.45
N ILE A 226 18.72 -5.70 8.78
CA ILE A 226 18.68 -5.86 7.32
C ILE A 226 18.70 -4.50 6.63
N LEU A 227 17.83 -3.59 7.05
CA LEU A 227 17.70 -2.26 6.46
C LEU A 227 18.96 -1.42 6.73
N GLY A 228 19.48 -1.45 7.96
CA GLY A 228 20.73 -0.77 8.32
C GLY A 228 21.92 -1.24 7.48
N ASN A 229 22.06 -2.55 7.28
CA ASN A 229 23.12 -3.14 6.46
C ASN A 229 22.95 -2.83 4.96
N THR A 230 21.71 -2.74 4.48
CA THR A 230 21.41 -2.37 3.09
C THR A 230 21.72 -0.90 2.83
N GLY A 231 21.40 -0.03 3.80
CA GLY A 231 21.68 1.40 3.72
C GLY A 231 20.71 2.18 2.85
N PHE A 232 20.62 3.49 3.11
CA PHE A 232 19.58 4.35 2.55
C PHE A 232 19.60 4.41 1.03
N GLU A 233 20.75 4.69 0.41
CA GLU A 233 20.82 4.89 -1.04
C GLU A 233 20.45 3.63 -1.84
N GLN A 234 20.81 2.44 -1.34
CA GLN A 234 20.43 1.18 -1.99
C GLN A 234 18.93 0.92 -1.84
N LEU A 235 18.36 1.08 -0.64
CA LEU A 235 16.91 0.93 -0.41
C LEU A 235 16.10 1.92 -1.25
N ARG A 236 16.60 3.15 -1.33
CA ARG A 236 16.04 4.23 -2.11
C ARG A 236 16.06 3.91 -3.61
N ALA A 237 17.15 3.36 -4.14
CA ALA A 237 17.24 2.91 -5.52
C ALA A 237 16.30 1.72 -5.82
N LEU A 238 16.23 0.74 -4.91
CA LEU A 238 15.27 -0.37 -5.01
C LEU A 238 13.82 0.13 -5.06
N HIS A 239 13.46 1.08 -4.19
CA HIS A 239 12.12 1.66 -4.16
C HIS A 239 11.79 2.43 -5.43
N GLN A 240 12.72 3.22 -5.97
CA GLN A 240 12.50 3.86 -7.28
C GLN A 240 12.27 2.88 -8.41
N SER A 241 12.96 1.73 -8.38
CA SER A 241 12.83 0.73 -9.44
C SER A 241 11.39 0.21 -9.58
N ILE A 242 10.56 0.33 -8.54
CA ILE A 242 9.13 -0.02 -8.58
C ILE A 242 8.37 0.80 -9.63
N TYR A 243 8.79 2.04 -9.87
CA TYR A 243 8.08 2.98 -10.75
C TYR A 243 8.57 2.95 -12.20
N LEU A 244 9.73 2.33 -12.45
CA LEU A 244 10.28 2.15 -13.79
C LEU A 244 9.45 1.09 -14.53
N SER A 245 9.07 1.38 -15.78
CA SER A 245 8.48 0.36 -16.66
C SER A 245 9.54 -0.68 -17.00
N GLU A 246 9.18 -1.96 -16.95
CA GLU A 246 9.95 -3.02 -17.62
C GLU A 246 10.00 -2.78 -19.14
#